data_AF-A0A7K3MZH9-F1
#
_entry.id   AF-A0A7K3MZH9-F1
#
_cell.length_a   1.000
_cell.length_b   1.000
_cell.length_c   1.000
_cell.angle_alpha   90.00
_cell.angle_beta   90.00
_cell.angle_gamma   90.00
#
_symmetry.space_group_name_H-M   'P 1'
#
loop_
_entity.id
_entity.type
_entity.pdbx_description
1 polymer ?
#
loop_
_entity_poly.entity_id
_entity_poly.type
_entity_poly.pdbx_seq_one_letter_code
_entity_poly.pdbx_strand_id
1 'polypeptide(L)'
;MIEKITQQRIIDAIYTIFGILFCGFSLKGFLIPNQFFDGGVTGISLLVHELYHWNIGFVILLVNIPFIILGKFLVNKTFAIRTFLA
;
A
#
# COMPACT_ATOMS: atom_id res chain seq x y z
N MET A 1 -30.92 7.65 -7.03
CA MET A 1 -30.01 7.61 -5.86
C MET A 1 -28.93 6.55 -6.02
N ILE A 2 -29.28 5.32 -6.44
CA ILE A 2 -28.36 4.19 -6.63
C ILE A 2 -27.30 4.46 -7.73
N GLU A 3 -27.67 5.05 -8.87
CA GLU A 3 -26.71 5.37 -9.94
C GLU A 3 -25.61 6.34 -9.52
N LYS A 4 -25.92 7.35 -8.68
CA LYS A 4 -24.91 8.30 -8.18
C LYS A 4 -23.87 7.63 -7.27
N ILE A 5 -24.29 6.62 -6.49
CA ILE A 5 -23.39 5.85 -5.61
C ILE A 5 -22.43 4.99 -6.45
N THR A 6 -22.92 4.38 -7.53
CA THR A 6 -22.07 3.59 -8.44
C THR A 6 -21.03 4.47 -9.15
N GLN A 7 -21.42 5.66 -9.61
CA GLN A 7 -20.50 6.62 -10.23
C GLN A 7 -19.39 7.07 -9.28
N GLN A 8 -19.73 7.36 -8.02
CA GLN A 8 -18.74 7.71 -7.00
C GLN A 8 -17.73 6.59 -6.74
N ARG A 9 -18.18 5.34 -6.62
CA ARG A 9 -17.29 4.18 -6.41
C ARG A 9 -16.29 3.98 -7.55
N ILE A 10 -16.70 4.25 -8.79
CA ILE A 10 -15.83 4.15 -9.97
C ILE A 10 -14.75 5.23 -9.91
N ILE A 11 -15.13 6.47 -9.58
CA ILE A 11 -14.19 7.58 -9.43
C ILE A 11 -13.18 7.29 -8.30
N ASP A 12 -13.64 6.80 -7.16
CA ASP A 12 -12.77 6.42 -6.04
C ASP A 12 -11.78 5.32 -6.45
N ALA A 13 -12.22 4.32 -7.21
CA ALA A 13 -11.35 3.25 -7.72
C ALA A 13 -10.29 3.79 -8.68
N ILE A 14 -10.68 4.69 -9.60
CA ILE A 14 -9.76 5.34 -10.53
C ILE A 14 -8.70 6.13 -9.75
N TYR A 15 -9.09 6.97 -8.80
CA TYR A 15 -8.14 7.73 -7.99
C TYR A 15 -7.22 6.83 -7.15
N THR A 16 -7.75 5.72 -6.63
CA THR A 16 -6.94 4.73 -5.92
C THR A 16 -5.87 4.13 -6.83
N ILE A 17 -6.23 3.73 -8.05
CA ILE A 17 -5.28 3.18 -9.04
C ILE A 17 -4.20 4.20 -9.38
N PHE A 18 -4.58 5.45 -9.69
CA PHE A 18 -3.61 6.50 -9.96
C PHE A 18 -2.69 6.76 -8.75
N GLY A 19 -3.25 6.80 -7.55
CA GLY A 19 -2.48 6.93 -6.30
C GLY A 19 -1.45 5.82 -6.14
N ILE A 20 -1.84 4.56 -6.34
CA ILE A 20 -0.95 3.39 -6.24
C ILE A 20 0.18 3.50 -7.27
N LEU A 21 -0.12 3.88 -8.52
CA LEU A 21 0.89 4.07 -9.56
C LEU A 21 1.89 5.17 -9.19
N PHE A 22 1.42 6.31 -8.70
CA PHE A 22 2.28 7.41 -8.25
C PHE A 22 3.11 7.01 -7.02
N CYS A 23 2.54 6.30 -6.06
CA CYS A 23 3.26 5.79 -4.89
C CYS A 23 4.35 4.80 -5.33
N GLY A 24 4.04 3.86 -6.22
CA GLY A 24 5.02 2.91 -6.76
C GLY A 24 6.15 3.59 -7.53
N PHE A 25 5.82 4.61 -8.33
CA PHE A 25 6.80 5.43 -9.04
C PHE A 25 7.69 6.22 -8.07
N SER A 26 7.11 6.86 -7.06
CA SER A 26 7.87 7.56 -6.01
C SER A 26 8.81 6.60 -5.28
N LEU A 27 8.31 5.43 -4.91
CA LEU A 27 9.08 4.44 -4.15
C LEU A 27 10.27 3.91 -4.96
N LYS A 28 10.05 3.45 -6.20
CA LYS A 28 11.14 2.93 -7.05
C LYS A 28 12.03 4.01 -7.69
N GLY A 29 11.46 5.17 -8.00
CA GLY A 29 12.15 6.23 -8.73
C GLY A 29 12.87 7.24 -7.83
N PHE A 30 12.39 7.45 -6.60
CA PHE A 30 12.95 8.44 -5.68
C PHE A 30 13.47 7.80 -4.40
N LEU A 31 12.66 6.98 -3.70
CA LEU A 31 13.02 6.49 -2.37
C LEU A 31 14.18 5.48 -2.40
N ILE A 32 14.07 4.43 -3.23
CA ILE A 32 15.10 3.39 -3.32
C ILE A 32 16.43 3.95 -3.86
N PRO A 33 16.49 4.67 -4.99
CA PRO A 33 17.77 5.10 -5.57
C PRO A 33 18.49 6.13 -4.70
N ASN A 34 17.74 6.95 -3.97
CA ASN A 34 18.30 7.99 -3.12
C ASN A 34 18.49 7.56 -1.66
N GLN A 35 18.29 6.27 -1.34
CA GLN A 35 18.38 5.74 0.03
C GLN A 35 17.54 6.56 1.03
N PHE A 36 16.41 7.07 0.56
CA PHE A 36 15.55 7.94 1.33
C PHE A 36 14.53 7.09 2.08
N PHE A 37 14.67 7.05 3.41
CA PHE A 37 13.79 6.25 4.25
C PHE A 37 12.47 6.98 4.51
N ASP A 38 11.37 6.29 4.20
CA ASP A 38 10.03 6.64 4.67
C ASP A 38 9.80 6.08 6.09
N GLY A 39 8.71 6.46 6.74
CA GLY A 39 8.30 5.92 8.04
C GLY A 39 7.50 4.61 7.95
N GLY A 40 7.21 4.03 9.12
CA GLY A 40 6.27 2.91 9.26
C GLY A 40 6.67 1.63 8.53
N VAL A 41 5.70 0.94 7.92
CA VAL A 41 5.90 -0.36 7.24
C VAL A 41 6.78 -0.22 6.00
N THR A 42 6.62 0.86 5.23
CA THR A 42 7.44 1.14 4.05
C THR A 42 8.90 1.36 4.43
N GLY A 43 9.16 2.11 5.51
CA GLY A 43 10.49 2.31 6.06
C GLY A 43 11.19 1.03 6.50
N ILE A 44 10.49 0.18 7.26
CA ILE A 44 11.00 -1.15 7.65
C ILE A 44 11.33 -1.98 6.41
N SER A 45 10.48 -1.91 5.39
CA SER A 45 10.67 -2.68 4.15
C SER A 45 11.84 -2.17 3.30
N LEU A 46 12.08 -0.86 3.27
CA LEU A 46 13.26 -0.25 2.66
C LEU A 46 14.55 -0.69 3.37
N LEU A 47 14.56 -0.70 4.70
CA LEU A 47 15.71 -1.16 5.48
C LEU A 47 16.06 -2.62 5.18
N VAL A 48 15.05 -3.50 5.17
CA VAL A 48 15.25 -4.92 4.85
C VAL A 48 15.67 -5.11 3.38
N HIS A 49 15.12 -4.32 2.46
CA HIS A 49 15.55 -4.32 1.06
C HIS A 49 17.02 -3.92 0.93
N GLU A 50 17.47 -2.90 1.65
CA GLU A 50 18.86 -2.43 1.55
C GLU A 50 19.85 -3.42 2.18
N LEU A 51 19.48 -4.04 3.29
CA LEU A 51 20.35 -4.99 4.00
C LEU A 51 20.46 -6.34 3.30
N TYR A 52 19.36 -6.86 2.73
CA TYR A 52 19.29 -8.21 2.19
C TYR A 52 19.09 -8.26 0.66
N HIS A 53 18.93 -7.11 0.00
CA HIS A 53 18.61 -6.97 -1.43
C HIS A 53 17.36 -7.74 -1.87
N TRP A 54 16.45 -8.05 -0.94
CA TRP A 54 15.18 -8.73 -1.22
C TRP A 54 14.20 -7.80 -1.90
N ASN A 55 13.39 -8.31 -2.83
CA ASN A 55 12.42 -7.47 -3.52
C ASN A 55 11.46 -6.78 -2.54
N ILE A 56 11.52 -5.45 -2.54
CA ILE A 56 10.82 -4.58 -1.61
C ILE A 56 9.30 -4.80 -1.59
N GLY A 57 8.69 -5.17 -2.73
CA GLY A 57 7.25 -5.42 -2.79
C GLY A 57 6.83 -6.62 -1.94
N PHE A 58 7.64 -7.68 -1.94
CA PHE A 58 7.39 -8.85 -1.10
C PHE A 58 7.59 -8.54 0.39
N VAL A 59 8.58 -7.74 0.72
CA VAL A 59 8.84 -7.32 2.11
C VAL A 59 7.69 -6.44 2.61
N ILE A 60 7.25 -5.45 1.83
CA ILE A 60 6.10 -4.61 2.17
C ILE A 60 4.85 -5.45 2.40
N LEU A 61 4.60 -6.44 1.54
CA LEU A 61 3.46 -7.35 1.68
C LEU A 61 3.55 -8.14 2.99
N LEU A 62 4.69 -8.78 3.25
CA LEU A 62 4.92 -9.58 4.46
C LEU A 62 4.77 -8.76 5.74
N VAL A 63 5.36 -7.56 5.78
CA VAL A 63 5.28 -6.68 6.94
C VAL A 63 3.86 -6.11 7.10
N ASN A 64 3.08 -5.93 6.02
CA ASN A 64 1.69 -5.47 6.10
C ASN A 64 0.69 -6.55 6.55
N ILE A 65 0.94 -7.84 6.32
CA ILE A 65 0.04 -8.94 6.72
C ILE A 65 -0.46 -8.81 8.17
N PRO A 66 0.40 -8.64 9.21
CA PRO A 66 -0.06 -8.49 10.58
C PRO A 66 -0.97 -7.27 10.76
N PHE A 67 -0.69 -6.15 10.08
CA PHE A 67 -1.53 -4.94 10.16
C PHE A 67 -2.88 -5.13 9.47
N ILE A 68 -2.94 -5.86 8.35
CA ILE A 68 -4.19 -6.19 7.67
C ILE A 68 -5.05 -7.10 8.56
N ILE A 69 -4.42 -8.10 9.21
CA ILE A 69 -5.09 -8.97 10.17
C ILE A 69 -5.64 -8.14 11.34
N LEU A 70 -4.83 -7.25 11.92
CA LEU A 70 -5.27 -6.34 12.98
C LEU A 70 -6.41 -5.42 12.50
N GLY A 71 -6.32 -4.88 11.28
CA GLY A 71 -7.35 -4.02 10.68
C GLY A 71 -8.69 -4.73 10.49
N LYS A 72 -8.68 -6.05 10.26
CA LYS A 72 -9.91 -6.88 10.23
C LYS A 72 -10.61 -6.90 11.60
N PHE A 73 -9.84 -6.98 12.69
CA PHE A 73 -10.36 -7.05 14.05
C PHE A 73 -10.73 -5.66 14.61
N LEU A 74 -9.96 -4.63 14.27
CA LEU A 74 -10.12 -3.27 14.80
C LEU A 74 -11.13 -2.42 14.02
N VAL A 75 -11.16 -2.54 12.69
CA VAL A 75 -11.97 -1.69 11.82
C VAL A 75 -13.16 -2.46 11.27
N ASN A 76 -12.94 -3.36 10.30
CA ASN A 76 -13.95 -4.24 9.71
C ASN A 76 -13.34 -5.14 8.62
N LYS A 77 -14.01 -6.25 8.29
CA LYS A 77 -13.58 -7.17 7.22
C LYS A 77 -13.45 -6.49 5.85
N THR A 78 -14.37 -5.59 5.51
CA THR A 78 -14.34 -4.84 4.25
C THR A 78 -13.12 -3.92 4.14
N PHE A 79 -12.68 -3.34 5.25
CA PHE A 79 -11.47 -2.50 5.28
C PHE A 79 -10.23 -3.34 5.01
N ALA A 80 -10.08 -4.47 5.71
CA ALA A 80 -8.95 -5.37 5.51
C ALA A 80 -8.83 -5.89 4.07
N ILE A 81 -9.96 -6.24 3.43
CA ILE A 81 -9.97 -6.68 2.03
C ILE A 81 -9.57 -5.54 1.09
N ARG A 82 -10.07 -4.32 1.33
CA ARG A 82 -9.71 -3.15 0.51
C ARG A 82 -8.23 -2.79 0.65
N THR A 83 -7.67 -2.84 1.87
CA THR A 83 -6.24 -2.58 2.12
C THR A 83 -5.34 -3.66 1.53
N PHE A 84 -5.80 -4.90 1.44
CA PHE A 84 -5.02 -5.97 0.81
C PHE A 84 -5.04 -5.89 -0.73
N LEU A 85 -6.14 -5.39 -1.32
CA LEU A 85 -6.31 -5.26 -2.77
C LEU A 85 -5.76 -3.96 -3.35
N ALA A 86 -5.66 -2.91 -2.52
CA ALA A 86 -5.04 -1.63 -2.87
C ALA A 86 -3.52 -1.73 -2.75
#